data_AF-A0A7C3E947-F1
#
_entry.id   AF-A0A7C3E947-F1
#
_cell.length_a   1.000
_cell.length_b   1.000
_cell.length_c   1.000
_cell.angle_alpha   90.00
_cell.angle_beta   90.00
_cell.angle_gamma   90.00
#
_symmetry.space_group_name_H-M   'P 1'
#
loop_
_entity.id
_entity.type
_entity.pdbx_description
1 polymer ?
#
loop_
_entity_poly.entity_id
_entity_poly.type
_entity_poly.pdbx_seq_one_letter_code
_entity_poly.pdbx_strand_id
1 'polypeptide(L)'
;MSLRTKLTLATTAVVLGLFGLSEWTIFHQANVFLERHQAILAGGGDPAALARFEEAKRDLFVNLRLLTILHAILTVLAAAALLNLLWYRLVLRPVRRLLSHINVMQRGTWSQPIPVDRDDEIGQLTRAFNGLGEELTRAVHQFGATSKLSALALIGNRIVRRVRLSKEHAEGVSGLLEVARQYGQPVPEAAVRNLRFVSKTLQEIETEFAADFDREFDQVSMKLRPPELGRATAAAATH
;
A
#
# COMPACT_ATOMS: atom_id res chain seq x y z
N MET A 1 -6.09 -0.95 20.32
CA MET A 1 -7.47 -1.33 19.90
C MET A 1 -8.22 -0.05 19.57
N SER A 2 -8.62 0.15 18.30
CA SER A 2 -9.23 1.41 17.84
C SER A 2 -10.51 1.74 18.58
N LEU A 3 -10.81 3.04 18.73
CA LEU A 3 -12.03 3.52 19.39
C LEU A 3 -13.29 2.94 18.74
N ARG A 4 -13.25 2.74 17.41
CA ARG A 4 -14.35 2.16 16.62
C ARG A 4 -14.52 0.66 16.86
N THR A 5 -13.45 -0.11 17.00
CA THR A 5 -13.57 -1.55 17.34
C THR A 5 -14.05 -1.75 18.77
N LYS A 6 -13.65 -0.88 19.69
CA LYS A 6 -14.24 -0.84 21.04
C LYS A 6 -15.73 -0.49 20.97
N LEU A 7 -16.10 0.46 20.11
CA LEU A 7 -17.50 0.87 19.93
C LEU A 7 -18.35 -0.25 19.34
N THR A 8 -17.87 -0.98 18.33
CA THR A 8 -18.64 -2.10 17.73
C THR A 8 -18.77 -3.29 18.67
N LEU A 9 -17.71 -3.63 19.41
CA LEU A 9 -17.78 -4.65 20.46
C LEU A 9 -18.70 -4.22 21.60
N ALA A 10 -18.61 -2.95 22.01
CA ALA A 10 -19.50 -2.40 23.03
C ALA A 10 -20.95 -2.41 22.57
N THR A 11 -21.26 -1.99 21.33
CA THR A 11 -22.63 -2.05 20.81
C THR A 11 -23.12 -3.48 20.69
N THR A 12 -22.26 -4.42 20.30
CA THR A 12 -22.61 -5.85 20.25
C THR A 12 -22.95 -6.38 21.64
N ALA A 13 -22.10 -6.08 22.63
CA ALA A 13 -22.31 -6.48 24.02
C ALA A 13 -23.58 -5.83 24.61
N VAL A 14 -23.84 -4.56 24.28
CA VAL A 14 -25.06 -3.85 24.70
C VAL A 14 -26.30 -4.48 24.06
N VAL A 15 -26.27 -4.80 22.78
CA VAL A 15 -27.39 -5.49 22.10
C VAL A 15 -27.66 -6.85 22.74
N LEU A 16 -26.62 -7.64 23.01
CA LEU A 16 -26.77 -8.93 23.69
C LEU A 16 -27.28 -8.78 25.13
N GLY A 17 -26.81 -7.78 25.86
CA GLY A 17 -27.25 -7.49 27.23
C GLY A 17 -28.70 -7.03 27.29
N LEU A 18 -29.11 -6.11 26.41
CA LEU A 18 -30.50 -5.67 26.29
C LEU A 18 -31.42 -6.81 25.88
N PHE A 19 -30.96 -7.70 25.00
CA PHE A 19 -31.70 -8.89 24.60
C PHE A 19 -31.91 -9.85 25.77
N GLY A 20 -30.84 -10.19 26.50
CA GLY A 20 -30.93 -11.05 27.68
C GLY A 20 -31.84 -10.47 28.76
N LEU A 21 -31.79 -9.16 28.96
CA LEU A 21 -32.66 -8.45 29.90
C LEU A 21 -34.13 -8.49 29.44
N SER A 22 -34.39 -8.28 28.15
CA SER A 22 -35.74 -8.32 27.57
C SER A 22 -36.39 -9.69 27.77
N GLU A 23 -35.71 -10.77 27.35
CA GLU A 23 -36.23 -12.14 27.52
C GLU A 23 -36.45 -12.51 28.99
N TRP A 24 -35.50 -12.13 29.86
CA TRP A 24 -35.62 -12.35 31.30
C TRP A 24 -36.85 -11.63 31.89
N THR A 25 -37.09 -10.38 31.51
CA THR A 25 -38.24 -9.61 32.04
C THR A 25 -39.58 -10.21 31.61
N ILE A 26 -39.72 -10.64 30.36
CA ILE A 26 -40.94 -11.25 29.83
C ILE A 26 -41.24 -12.56 30.59
N PHE A 27 -40.22 -13.42 30.73
CA PHE A 27 -40.36 -14.67 31.47
C PHE A 27 -40.69 -14.46 32.94
N HIS A 28 -40.01 -13.50 33.60
CA HIS A 28 -40.23 -13.19 35.00
C HIS A 28 -41.65 -12.65 35.25
N GLN A 29 -42.14 -11.74 34.41
CA GLN A 29 -43.52 -11.22 34.52
C GLN A 29 -44.56 -12.32 34.33
N ALA A 30 -44.37 -13.20 33.33
CA ALA A 30 -45.26 -14.33 33.10
C ALA A 30 -45.28 -15.29 34.31
N ASN A 31 -44.11 -15.61 34.87
CA ASN A 31 -44.01 -16.51 36.01
C ASN A 31 -44.69 -15.92 37.27
N VAL A 32 -44.41 -14.65 37.59
CA VAL A 32 -45.00 -13.97 38.75
C VAL A 32 -46.53 -13.86 38.63
N PHE A 33 -47.05 -13.59 37.42
CA PHE A 33 -48.49 -13.54 37.18
C PHE A 33 -49.16 -14.90 37.45
N LEU A 34 -48.56 -15.98 36.94
CA LEU A 34 -49.10 -17.34 37.06
C LEU A 34 -49.02 -17.87 38.50
N GLU A 35 -47.93 -17.61 39.21
CA GLU A 35 -47.79 -17.96 40.63
C GLU A 35 -48.84 -17.26 41.51
N ARG A 36 -49.11 -15.97 41.23
CA ARG A 36 -50.17 -15.22 41.93
C ARG A 36 -51.55 -15.85 41.72
N HIS A 37 -51.89 -16.23 40.49
CA HIS A 37 -53.18 -16.85 40.18
C HIS A 37 -53.32 -18.25 40.79
N GLN A 38 -52.24 -19.03 40.78
CA GLN A 38 -52.20 -20.34 41.45
C GLN A 38 -52.49 -20.23 42.95
N ALA A 39 -51.87 -19.26 43.63
CA ALA A 39 -52.07 -19.05 45.07
C ALA A 39 -53.53 -18.66 45.40
N ILE A 40 -54.17 -17.83 44.56
CA ILE A 40 -55.58 -17.46 44.72
C ILE A 40 -56.49 -18.67 44.57
N LEU A 41 -56.27 -19.50 43.54
CA LEU A 41 -57.07 -20.71 43.31
C LEU A 41 -56.89 -21.76 44.40
N ALA A 42 -55.66 -21.94 44.89
CA ALA A 42 -55.36 -22.86 45.99
C ALA A 42 -56.07 -22.44 47.30
N GLY A 43 -56.22 -21.14 47.55
CA GLY A 43 -56.97 -20.61 48.69
C GLY A 43 -58.49 -20.75 48.58
N GLY A 44 -59.02 -20.93 47.36
CA GLY A 44 -60.46 -21.06 47.09
C GLY A 44 -61.06 -22.43 47.39
N GLY A 45 -60.24 -23.46 47.66
CA GLY A 45 -60.70 -24.78 48.09
C GLY A 45 -61.31 -25.67 46.99
N ASP A 46 -61.22 -25.30 45.71
CA ASP A 46 -61.64 -26.12 44.57
C ASP A 46 -60.43 -26.85 43.92
N PRO A 47 -60.19 -28.13 44.27
CA PRO A 47 -59.06 -28.88 43.73
C PRO A 47 -59.20 -29.16 42.22
N ALA A 48 -60.42 -29.19 41.67
CA ALA A 48 -60.62 -29.41 40.24
C ALA A 48 -60.26 -28.17 39.41
N ALA A 49 -60.60 -26.97 39.91
CA ALA A 49 -60.17 -25.71 39.30
C ALA A 49 -58.64 -25.54 39.32
N LEU A 50 -58.00 -25.89 40.44
CA LEU A 50 -56.53 -25.84 40.56
C LEU A 50 -55.85 -26.81 39.58
N ALA A 51 -56.35 -28.04 39.46
CA ALA A 51 -55.80 -29.02 38.53
C ALA A 51 -55.89 -28.57 37.06
N ARG A 52 -57.05 -28.02 36.64
CA ARG A 52 -57.24 -27.47 35.28
C ARG A 52 -56.32 -26.28 35.02
N PHE A 53 -56.10 -25.43 36.02
CA PHE A 53 -55.18 -24.29 35.90
C PHE A 53 -53.72 -24.75 35.76
N GLU A 54 -53.27 -25.73 36.54
CA GLU A 54 -51.92 -26.29 36.43
C GLU A 54 -51.68 -26.93 35.06
N GLU A 55 -52.68 -27.63 34.52
CA GLU A 55 -52.64 -28.19 33.16
C GLU A 55 -52.52 -27.09 32.09
N ALA A 56 -53.39 -26.07 32.15
CA ALA A 56 -53.34 -24.93 31.23
C ALA A 56 -52.03 -24.12 31.36
N LYS A 57 -51.50 -23.95 32.57
CA LYS A 57 -50.22 -23.29 32.86
C LYS A 57 -49.07 -24.06 32.21
N ARG A 58 -49.06 -25.39 32.34
CA ARG A 58 -48.04 -26.26 31.72
C ARG A 58 -48.06 -26.13 30.20
N ASP A 59 -49.23 -26.18 29.57
CA ASP A 59 -49.36 -26.05 28.12
C ASP A 59 -48.94 -24.67 27.61
N LEU A 60 -49.32 -23.61 28.34
CA LEU A 60 -48.88 -22.25 28.05
C LEU A 60 -47.35 -22.13 28.10
N PHE A 61 -46.69 -22.67 29.14
CA PHE A 61 -45.24 -22.62 29.25
C PHE A 61 -44.53 -23.41 28.14
N VAL A 62 -45.06 -24.56 27.73
CA VAL A 62 -44.48 -25.34 26.61
C VAL A 62 -44.53 -24.53 25.31
N ASN A 63 -45.67 -23.91 25.01
CA ASN A 63 -45.86 -23.11 23.79
C ASN A 63 -45.03 -21.82 23.81
N LEU A 64 -45.00 -21.10 24.94
CA LEU A 64 -44.18 -19.89 25.09
C LEU A 64 -42.70 -20.21 24.97
N ARG A 65 -42.23 -21.34 25.55
CA ARG A 65 -40.82 -21.75 25.47
C ARG A 65 -40.37 -21.97 24.03
N LEU A 66 -41.19 -22.61 23.20
CA LEU A 66 -40.89 -22.81 21.78
C LEU A 66 -40.78 -21.48 21.04
N LEU A 67 -41.73 -20.56 21.23
CA LEU A 67 -41.71 -19.24 20.61
C LEU A 67 -40.50 -18.40 21.05
N THR A 68 -40.19 -18.40 22.34
CA THR A 68 -39.00 -17.71 22.90
C THR A 68 -37.70 -18.27 22.32
N ILE A 69 -37.56 -19.61 22.24
CA ILE A 69 -36.35 -20.22 21.65
C ILE A 69 -36.21 -19.83 20.17
N LEU A 70 -37.31 -19.91 19.39
CA LEU A 70 -37.29 -19.52 17.98
C LEU A 70 -36.96 -18.04 17.80
N HIS A 71 -37.55 -17.16 18.62
CA HIS A 71 -37.28 -15.74 18.59
C HIS A 71 -35.82 -15.43 18.94
N ALA A 72 -35.28 -16.10 19.97
CA ALA A 72 -33.88 -15.96 20.37
C ALA A 72 -32.92 -16.40 19.26
N ILE A 73 -33.18 -17.54 18.62
CA ILE A 73 -32.37 -18.02 17.48
C ILE A 73 -32.41 -17.01 16.33
N LEU A 74 -33.60 -16.55 15.94
CA LEU A 74 -33.76 -15.62 14.82
C LEU A 74 -33.03 -14.30 15.08
N THR A 75 -33.12 -13.80 16.31
CA THR A 75 -32.46 -12.55 16.72
C THR A 75 -30.94 -12.69 16.71
N VAL A 76 -30.40 -13.79 17.23
CA VAL A 76 -28.96 -14.08 17.18
C VAL A 76 -28.46 -14.15 15.74
N LEU A 77 -29.20 -14.82 14.85
CA LEU A 77 -28.86 -14.90 13.42
C LEU A 77 -28.89 -13.52 12.75
N ALA A 78 -29.92 -12.72 13.03
CA ALA A 78 -30.03 -11.36 12.50
C ALA A 78 -28.88 -10.46 12.98
N ALA A 79 -28.52 -10.53 14.26
CA ALA A 79 -27.39 -9.80 14.83
C ALA A 79 -26.06 -10.23 14.20
N ALA A 80 -25.83 -11.55 14.06
CA ALA A 80 -24.63 -12.08 13.42
C ALA A 80 -24.52 -11.63 11.95
N ALA A 81 -25.62 -11.67 11.19
CA ALA A 81 -25.66 -11.20 9.80
C ALA A 81 -25.35 -9.70 9.70
N LEU A 82 -25.95 -8.87 10.58
CA LEU A 82 -25.71 -7.44 10.62
C LEU A 82 -24.24 -7.12 10.96
N LEU A 83 -23.69 -7.79 11.96
CA LEU A 83 -22.28 -7.62 12.35
C LEU A 83 -21.33 -8.01 11.23
N ASN A 84 -21.60 -9.13 10.55
CA ASN A 84 -20.80 -9.56 9.41
C ASN A 84 -20.80 -8.52 8.29
N LEU A 85 -21.98 -7.98 7.95
CA LEU A 85 -22.13 -6.93 6.95
C LEU A 85 -21.38 -5.64 7.34
N LEU A 86 -21.47 -5.24 8.62
CA LEU A 86 -20.76 -4.07 9.14
C LEU A 86 -19.24 -4.28 9.09
N TRP A 87 -18.72 -5.41 9.54
CA TRP A 87 -17.30 -5.75 9.47
C TRP A 87 -16.78 -5.74 8.04
N TYR A 88 -17.53 -6.33 7.12
CA TYR A 88 -17.20 -6.33 5.71
C TYR A 88 -17.08 -4.90 5.15
N ARG A 89 -18.07 -4.03 5.43
CA ARG A 89 -18.08 -2.66 4.91
C ARG A 89 -17.10 -1.72 5.60
N LEU A 90 -16.90 -1.85 6.91
CA LEU A 90 -16.10 -0.92 7.71
C LEU A 90 -14.62 -1.26 7.69
N VAL A 91 -14.24 -2.54 7.57
CA VAL A 91 -12.84 -2.97 7.69
C VAL A 91 -12.38 -3.75 6.46
N LEU A 92 -13.04 -4.85 6.11
CA LEU A 92 -12.50 -5.76 5.10
C LEU A 92 -12.46 -5.11 3.70
N ARG A 93 -13.50 -4.39 3.31
CA ARG A 93 -13.57 -3.70 2.01
C ARG A 93 -12.50 -2.61 1.88
N PRO A 94 -12.32 -1.67 2.84
CA PRO A 94 -11.22 -0.70 2.79
C PRO A 94 -9.83 -1.35 2.76
N VAL A 95 -9.58 -2.38 3.57
CA VAL A 95 -8.28 -3.08 3.59
C VAL A 95 -8.00 -3.77 2.25
N ARG A 96 -9.00 -4.43 1.65
CA ARG A 96 -8.85 -5.03 0.31
C ARG A 96 -8.58 -3.98 -0.77
N ARG A 97 -9.23 -2.81 -0.67
CA ARG A 97 -8.96 -1.67 -1.58
C ARG A 97 -7.51 -1.18 -1.42
N LEU A 98 -7.02 -1.01 -0.20
CA LEU A 98 -5.63 -0.63 0.04
C LEU A 98 -4.64 -1.67 -0.53
N LEU A 99 -4.86 -2.95 -0.24
CA LEU A 99 -4.05 -4.07 -0.78
C LEU A 99 -4.05 -4.10 -2.31
N SER A 100 -5.19 -3.83 -2.97
CA SER A 100 -5.23 -3.81 -4.43
C SER A 100 -4.38 -2.69 -5.01
N HIS A 101 -4.34 -1.51 -4.38
CA HIS A 101 -3.50 -0.39 -4.81
C HIS A 101 -2.02 -0.69 -4.55
N ILE A 102 -1.68 -1.29 -3.40
CA ILE A 102 -0.32 -1.76 -3.09
C ILE A 102 0.18 -2.74 -4.17
N ASN A 103 -0.63 -3.72 -4.55
CA ASN A 103 -0.25 -4.70 -5.56
C ASN A 103 -0.07 -4.09 -6.96
N VAL A 104 -0.82 -3.04 -7.29
CA VAL A 104 -0.61 -2.28 -8.54
C VAL A 104 0.72 -1.52 -8.47
N MET A 105 1.01 -0.87 -7.34
CA MET A 105 2.25 -0.11 -7.13
C MET A 105 3.50 -0.97 -7.16
N GLN A 106 3.43 -2.21 -6.66
CA GLN A 106 4.53 -3.17 -6.77
C GLN A 106 4.96 -3.45 -8.22
N ARG A 107 4.09 -3.20 -9.21
CA ARG A 107 4.43 -3.33 -10.64
C ARG A 107 5.07 -2.07 -11.23
N GLY A 108 5.50 -1.13 -10.38
CA GLY A 108 6.27 0.05 -10.78
C GLY A 108 5.44 1.28 -11.15
N THR A 109 4.13 1.28 -10.90
CA THR A 109 3.24 2.40 -11.22
C THR A 109 2.77 3.12 -9.95
N TRP A 110 3.52 4.14 -9.54
CA TRP A 110 3.09 5.16 -8.57
C TRP A 110 2.46 6.34 -9.31
N SER A 111 1.30 6.14 -9.93
CA SER A 111 0.68 7.19 -10.75
C SER A 111 -0.31 8.08 -9.98
N GLN A 112 -0.98 7.56 -8.95
CA GLN A 112 -1.97 8.31 -8.18
C GLN A 112 -2.02 7.88 -6.70
N PRO A 113 -2.15 8.85 -5.77
CA PRO A 113 -2.33 8.56 -4.35
C PRO A 113 -3.70 7.90 -4.10
N ILE A 114 -3.77 7.06 -3.07
CA ILE A 114 -5.03 6.43 -2.66
C ILE A 114 -5.89 7.51 -1.99
N PRO A 115 -7.15 7.72 -2.41
CA PRO A 115 -8.02 8.72 -1.79
C PRO A 115 -8.27 8.38 -0.32
N VAL A 116 -8.11 9.39 0.54
CA VAL A 116 -8.28 9.27 1.99
C VAL A 116 -9.60 9.92 2.39
N ASP A 117 -10.68 9.14 2.35
CA ASP A 117 -12.03 9.62 2.70
C ASP A 117 -12.39 9.35 4.18
N ARG A 118 -11.41 8.95 5.01
CA ARG A 118 -11.63 8.50 6.40
C ARG A 118 -10.64 9.12 7.37
N ASP A 119 -11.15 9.44 8.56
CA ASP A 119 -10.35 9.97 9.68
C ASP A 119 -10.10 8.94 10.80
N ASP A 120 -10.11 7.66 10.47
CA ASP A 120 -9.80 6.56 11.38
C ASP A 120 -8.40 5.98 11.15
N GLU A 121 -8.08 4.88 11.83
CA GLU A 121 -6.81 4.17 11.70
C GLU A 121 -6.56 3.66 10.28
N ILE A 122 -7.62 3.31 9.53
CA ILE A 122 -7.50 2.92 8.13
C ILE A 122 -7.14 4.14 7.28
N GLY A 123 -7.75 5.30 7.57
CA GLY A 123 -7.36 6.58 6.98
C GLY A 123 -5.91 6.96 7.29
N GLN A 124 -5.48 6.83 8.54
CA GLN A 124 -4.09 7.08 8.96
C GLN A 124 -3.11 6.14 8.26
N LEU A 125 -3.43 4.84 8.18
CA LEU A 125 -2.63 3.85 7.45
C LEU A 125 -2.53 4.22 5.96
N THR A 126 -3.63 4.65 5.35
CA THR A 126 -3.65 5.10 3.96
C THR A 126 -2.78 6.35 3.76
N ARG A 127 -2.84 7.32 4.68
CA ARG A 127 -1.96 8.51 4.67
C ARG A 127 -0.49 8.14 4.79
N ALA A 128 -0.14 7.28 5.75
CA ALA A 128 1.22 6.81 5.94
C ALA A 128 1.75 6.09 4.69
N PHE A 129 0.92 5.23 4.08
CA PHE A 129 1.28 4.55 2.85
C PHE A 129 1.46 5.49 1.65
N ASN A 130 0.58 6.48 1.49
CA ASN A 130 0.75 7.52 0.48
C ASN A 130 2.05 8.32 0.69
N GLY A 131 2.39 8.65 1.94
CA GLY A 131 3.63 9.33 2.29
C GLY A 131 4.88 8.52 1.92
N LEU A 132 4.88 7.21 2.21
CA LEU A 132 5.95 6.30 1.77
C LEU A 132 6.10 6.29 0.24
N GLY A 133 4.98 6.33 -0.48
CA GLY A 133 4.97 6.47 -1.93
C GLY A 133 5.67 7.72 -2.43
N GLU A 134 5.32 8.85 -1.85
CA GLU A 134 5.89 10.14 -2.22
C GLU A 134 7.39 10.21 -1.94
N GLU A 135 7.82 9.68 -0.78
CA GLU A 135 9.23 9.56 -0.44
C GLU A 135 10.00 8.66 -1.42
N LEU A 136 9.41 7.54 -1.81
CA LEU A 136 10.01 6.63 -2.80
C LEU A 136 10.14 7.30 -4.17
N THR A 137 9.10 7.98 -4.64
CA THR A 137 9.13 8.75 -5.91
C THR A 137 10.22 9.83 -5.85
N ARG A 138 10.31 10.59 -4.75
CA ARG A 138 11.37 11.59 -4.56
C ARG A 138 12.76 10.95 -4.60
N ALA A 139 12.97 9.83 -3.90
CA ALA A 139 14.24 9.12 -3.89
C ALA A 139 14.65 8.63 -5.29
N VAL A 140 13.71 8.08 -6.07
CA VAL A 140 13.97 7.64 -7.46
C VAL A 140 14.35 8.82 -8.36
N HIS A 141 13.67 9.97 -8.23
CA HIS A 141 14.02 11.16 -9.01
C HIS A 141 15.40 11.73 -8.64
N GLN A 142 15.71 11.83 -7.34
CA GLN A 142 17.03 12.28 -6.87
C GLN A 142 18.15 11.36 -7.33
N PHE A 143 17.90 10.06 -7.33
CA PHE A 143 18.83 9.06 -7.84
C PHE A 143 19.08 9.21 -9.34
N GLY A 144 18.02 9.39 -10.13
CA GLY A 144 18.12 9.63 -11.57
C GLY A 144 18.91 10.89 -11.89
N ALA A 145 18.67 11.99 -11.16
CA ALA A 145 19.41 13.24 -11.31
C ALA A 145 20.90 13.08 -10.96
N THR A 146 21.21 12.44 -9.82
CA THR A 146 22.60 12.19 -9.39
C THR A 146 23.34 11.32 -10.40
N SER A 147 22.70 10.26 -10.91
CA SER A 147 23.30 9.36 -11.90
C SER A 147 23.61 10.08 -13.22
N LYS A 148 22.71 10.96 -13.68
CA LYS A 148 22.96 11.83 -14.86
C LYS A 148 24.12 12.78 -14.64
N LEU A 149 24.21 13.39 -13.45
CA LEU A 149 25.31 14.29 -13.10
C LEU A 149 26.66 13.56 -13.06
N SER A 150 26.70 12.35 -12.51
CA SER A 150 27.92 11.52 -12.50
C SER A 150 28.35 11.13 -13.92
N ALA A 151 27.41 10.72 -14.78
CA ALA A 151 27.70 10.43 -16.19
C ALA A 151 28.22 11.67 -16.93
N LEU A 152 27.60 12.84 -16.72
CA LEU A 152 28.07 14.12 -17.25
C LEU A 152 29.47 14.47 -16.75
N ALA A 153 29.78 14.26 -15.47
CA ALA A 153 31.09 14.56 -14.91
C ALA A 153 32.19 13.69 -15.53
N LEU A 154 31.94 12.39 -15.71
CA LEU A 154 32.88 11.47 -16.33
C LEU A 154 33.14 11.82 -17.80
N ILE A 155 32.09 12.14 -18.54
CA ILE A 155 32.19 12.55 -19.94
C ILE A 155 32.87 13.90 -20.07
N GLY A 156 32.50 14.86 -19.21
CA GLY A 156 33.14 16.16 -19.15
C GLY A 156 34.66 16.02 -18.97
N ASN A 157 35.11 15.15 -18.06
CA ASN A 157 36.53 14.89 -17.87
C ASN A 157 37.20 14.29 -19.12
N ARG A 158 36.53 13.35 -19.81
CA ARG A 158 37.04 12.75 -21.05
C ARG A 158 37.12 13.77 -22.19
N ILE A 159 36.11 14.63 -22.34
CA ILE A 159 36.09 15.70 -23.35
C ILE A 159 37.20 16.69 -23.07
N VAL A 160 37.34 17.17 -21.84
CA VAL A 160 38.43 18.08 -21.44
C VAL A 160 39.79 17.49 -21.82
N ARG A 161 39.99 16.19 -21.58
CA ARG A 161 41.22 15.50 -21.98
C ARG A 161 41.42 15.47 -23.51
N ARG A 162 40.40 15.11 -24.29
CA ARG A 162 40.47 15.04 -25.77
C ARG A 162 40.65 16.43 -26.41
N VAL A 163 39.99 17.44 -25.88
CA VAL A 163 40.13 18.84 -26.31
C VAL A 163 41.53 19.34 -26.01
N ARG A 164 42.07 19.06 -24.81
CA ARG A 164 43.46 19.40 -24.48
C ARG A 164 44.46 18.74 -25.42
N LEU A 165 44.29 17.44 -25.71
CA LEU A 165 45.14 16.72 -26.69
C LEU A 165 45.05 17.35 -28.10
N SER A 166 43.84 17.72 -28.52
CA SER A 166 43.63 18.40 -29.80
C SER A 166 44.33 19.77 -29.85
N LYS A 167 44.28 20.52 -28.74
CA LYS A 167 45.01 21.78 -28.58
C LYS A 167 46.53 21.56 -28.69
N GLU A 168 47.08 20.60 -27.95
CA GLU A 168 48.52 20.27 -28.00
C GLU A 168 48.98 19.92 -29.42
N HIS A 169 48.18 19.15 -30.17
CA HIS A 169 48.47 18.85 -31.56
C HIS A 169 48.38 20.07 -32.49
N ALA A 170 47.42 20.97 -32.27
CA ALA A 170 47.32 22.21 -33.04
C ALA A 170 48.50 23.17 -32.77
N GLU A 171 48.96 23.25 -31.53
CA GLU A 171 50.18 23.98 -31.17
C GLU A 171 51.41 23.37 -31.84
N GLY A 172 51.52 22.04 -31.84
CA GLY A 172 52.60 21.32 -32.55
C GLY A 172 52.57 21.56 -34.06
N VAL A 173 51.39 21.62 -34.69
CA VAL A 173 51.23 22.00 -36.11
C VAL A 173 51.73 23.42 -36.33
N SER A 174 51.36 24.35 -35.45
CA SER A 174 51.78 25.76 -35.56
C SER A 174 53.31 25.88 -35.54
N GLY A 175 53.98 25.19 -34.62
CA GLY A 175 55.45 25.18 -34.55
C GLY A 175 56.11 24.55 -35.79
N LEU A 176 55.57 23.43 -36.31
CA LEU A 176 56.07 22.81 -37.55
C LEU A 176 55.94 23.74 -38.76
N LEU A 177 54.82 24.46 -38.86
CA LEU A 177 54.57 25.42 -39.94
C LEU A 177 55.47 26.65 -39.82
N GLU A 178 55.73 27.12 -38.61
CA GLU A 178 56.63 28.24 -38.35
C GLU A 178 58.07 27.91 -38.76
N VAL A 179 58.57 26.73 -38.37
CA VAL A 179 59.88 26.23 -38.82
C VAL A 179 59.92 26.09 -40.34
N ALA A 180 58.91 25.47 -40.96
CA ALA A 180 58.89 25.31 -42.42
C ALA A 180 58.90 26.66 -43.15
N ARG A 181 58.13 27.64 -42.65
CA ARG A 181 58.09 29.01 -43.17
C ARG A 181 59.44 29.72 -43.03
N GLN A 182 60.13 29.54 -41.90
CA GLN A 182 61.44 30.17 -41.64
C GLN A 182 62.53 29.68 -42.59
N TYR A 183 62.52 28.40 -42.97
CA TYR A 183 63.52 27.80 -43.86
C TYR A 183 63.07 27.68 -45.32
N GLY A 184 61.93 28.26 -45.69
CA GLY A 184 61.38 28.17 -47.06
C GLY A 184 61.04 26.74 -47.49
N GLN A 185 60.79 25.85 -46.54
CA GLN A 185 60.46 24.45 -46.80
C GLN A 185 58.97 24.30 -47.11
N PRO A 186 58.58 23.29 -47.92
CA PRO A 186 57.17 22.96 -48.11
C PRO A 186 56.52 22.53 -46.78
N VAL A 187 55.19 22.67 -46.72
CA VAL A 187 54.41 22.27 -45.54
C VAL A 187 54.72 20.81 -45.18
N PRO A 188 55.20 20.51 -43.96
CA PRO A 188 55.53 19.15 -43.57
C PRO A 188 54.30 18.25 -43.59
N GLU A 189 54.41 17.03 -44.13
CA GLU A 189 53.30 16.07 -44.12
C GLU A 189 52.80 15.77 -42.70
N ALA A 190 53.69 15.83 -41.71
CA ALA A 190 53.35 15.69 -40.30
C ALA A 190 52.35 16.77 -39.82
N ALA A 191 52.48 18.01 -40.32
CA ALA A 191 51.57 19.09 -39.98
C ALA A 191 50.15 18.81 -40.53
N VAL A 192 50.07 18.36 -41.80
CA VAL A 192 48.79 17.99 -42.44
C VAL A 192 48.15 16.80 -41.73
N ARG A 193 48.94 15.78 -41.37
CA ARG A 193 48.46 14.59 -40.64
C ARG A 193 47.93 14.95 -39.25
N ASN A 194 48.65 15.78 -38.50
CA ASN A 194 48.23 16.22 -37.18
C ASN A 194 46.95 17.08 -37.25
N LEU A 195 46.83 17.96 -38.26
CA LEU A 195 45.62 18.76 -38.46
C LEU A 195 44.40 17.87 -38.77
N ARG A 196 44.56 16.83 -39.60
CA ARG A 196 43.51 15.83 -39.83
C ARG A 196 43.14 15.09 -38.55
N PHE A 197 44.11 14.76 -37.71
CA PHE A 197 43.86 14.10 -36.42
C PHE A 197 43.06 15.01 -35.47
N VAL A 198 43.40 16.30 -35.39
CA VAL A 198 42.65 17.31 -34.63
C VAL A 198 41.21 17.41 -35.15
N SER A 199 41.04 17.58 -36.45
CA SER A 199 39.72 17.66 -37.09
C SER A 199 38.88 16.42 -36.80
N LYS A 200 39.48 15.23 -36.94
CA LYS A 200 38.80 13.96 -36.65
C LYS A 200 38.41 13.84 -35.18
N THR A 201 39.32 14.18 -34.27
CA THR A 201 39.05 14.11 -32.82
C THR A 201 37.91 15.04 -32.41
N LEU A 202 37.90 16.28 -32.93
CA LEU A 202 36.84 17.24 -32.66
C LEU A 202 35.49 16.79 -33.25
N GLN A 203 35.50 16.26 -34.47
CA GLN A 203 34.31 15.71 -35.11
C GLN A 203 33.74 14.53 -34.32
N GLU A 204 34.59 13.59 -33.88
CA GLU A 204 34.17 12.44 -33.07
C GLU A 204 33.61 12.87 -31.70
N ILE A 205 34.14 13.93 -31.07
CA ILE A 205 33.54 14.48 -29.84
C ILE A 205 32.09 14.91 -30.10
N GLU A 206 31.83 15.60 -31.21
CA GLU A 206 30.51 16.10 -31.56
C GLU A 206 29.54 14.96 -31.92
N THR A 207 29.98 14.01 -32.76
CA THR A 207 29.11 12.95 -33.29
C THR A 207 28.82 11.85 -32.27
N GLU A 208 29.75 11.56 -31.35
CA GLU A 208 29.61 10.43 -30.43
C GLU A 208 29.13 10.83 -29.02
N PHE A 209 29.03 12.12 -28.72
CA PHE A 209 28.70 12.62 -27.37
C PHE A 209 27.44 11.97 -26.77
N ALA A 210 26.35 11.95 -27.53
CA ALA A 210 25.08 11.40 -27.05
C ALA A 210 25.16 9.89 -26.76
N ALA A 211 25.83 9.14 -27.65
CA ALA A 211 26.03 7.70 -27.48
C ALA A 211 26.97 7.36 -26.31
N ASP A 212 27.98 8.19 -26.07
CA ASP A 212 28.85 8.08 -24.89
C ASP A 212 28.07 8.39 -23.60
N PHE A 213 27.20 9.40 -23.64
CA PHE A 213 26.33 9.76 -22.52
C PHE A 213 25.39 8.64 -22.12
N ASP A 214 24.65 8.08 -23.08
CA ASP A 214 23.69 7.02 -22.78
C ASP A 214 24.39 5.79 -22.21
N ARG A 215 25.54 5.39 -22.79
CA ARG A 215 26.35 4.28 -22.27
C ARG A 215 26.81 4.50 -20.83
N GLU A 216 27.35 5.67 -20.52
CA GLU A 216 27.90 5.93 -19.19
C GLU A 216 26.78 6.10 -18.15
N PHE A 217 25.65 6.70 -18.54
CA PHE A 217 24.45 6.79 -17.71
C PHE A 217 23.90 5.39 -17.37
N ASP A 218 23.81 4.50 -18.35
CA ASP A 218 23.37 3.12 -18.13
C ASP A 218 24.30 2.37 -17.16
N GLN A 219 25.62 2.53 -17.30
CA GLN A 219 26.58 1.91 -16.38
C GLN A 219 26.47 2.45 -14.94
N VAL A 220 26.36 3.77 -14.78
CA VAL A 220 26.22 4.40 -13.46
C VAL A 220 24.89 3.99 -12.81
N SER A 221 23.81 3.99 -13.57
CA SER A 221 22.49 3.58 -13.08
C SER A 221 22.42 2.10 -12.70
N MET A 222 23.15 1.21 -13.41
CA MET A 222 23.28 -0.21 -13.06
C MET A 222 24.04 -0.43 -11.75
N LYS A 223 25.17 0.26 -11.55
CA LYS A 223 25.99 0.10 -10.34
C LYS A 223 25.29 0.57 -9.07
N LEU A 224 24.39 1.54 -9.20
CA LEU A 224 23.71 2.15 -8.07
C LEU A 224 22.31 1.55 -7.84
N ARG A 225 21.84 0.61 -8.67
CA ARG A 225 20.57 -0.11 -8.43
C ARG A 225 20.64 -0.85 -7.10
N PRO A 226 19.63 -0.73 -6.21
CA PRO A 226 19.58 -1.56 -5.02
C PRO A 226 19.57 -3.05 -5.43
N PRO A 227 20.24 -3.94 -4.67
CA PRO A 227 20.15 -5.38 -4.91
C PRO A 227 18.67 -5.78 -4.89
N GLU A 228 18.24 -6.55 -5.90
CA GLU A 228 16.85 -6.94 -6.07
C GLU A 228 16.27 -7.49 -4.75
N LEU A 229 15.35 -6.76 -4.13
CA LEU A 229 14.52 -7.24 -3.00
C LEU A 229 13.50 -8.32 -3.42
N GLY A 230 13.76 -9.03 -4.54
CA GLY A 230 12.76 -9.80 -5.28
C GLY A 230 13.09 -11.27 -5.53
N ARG A 231 14.10 -11.87 -4.88
CA ARG A 231 14.38 -13.32 -5.03
C ARG A 231 14.06 -14.19 -3.81
N ALA A 232 13.48 -13.64 -2.75
CA ALA A 232 13.13 -14.41 -1.54
C ALA A 232 11.70 -14.97 -1.51
N THR A 233 10.78 -14.58 -2.40
CA THR A 233 9.36 -14.97 -2.31
C THR A 233 8.94 -16.11 -3.24
N ALA A 234 9.81 -16.61 -4.13
CA ALA A 234 9.48 -17.75 -4.98
C ALA A 234 9.73 -19.14 -4.34
N ALA A 235 10.38 -19.20 -3.17
CA ALA A 235 10.71 -20.47 -2.50
C ALA A 235 9.74 -20.88 -1.37
N ALA A 236 8.74 -20.05 -1.03
CA ALA A 236 7.83 -20.30 0.10
C ALA A 236 6.39 -20.66 -0.32
N ALA A 237 6.11 -20.82 -1.62
CA ALA A 237 4.77 -21.19 -2.13
C ALA A 237 4.62 -22.68 -2.47
N THR A 238 5.63 -23.50 -2.16
CA THR A 238 5.57 -24.96 -2.22
C THR A 238 5.89 -25.54 -0.85
N HIS A 239 4.93 -25.47 0.07
CA HIS A 239 4.72 -26.44 1.14
C HIS A 239 3.31 -26.28 1.72
#